data_AF-A0A9P4MX04-F1
#
_entry.id   AF-A0A9P4MX04-F1
#
_cell.length_a   1.000
_cell.length_b   1.000
_cell.length_c   1.000
_cell.angle_alpha   90.00
_cell.angle_beta   90.00
_cell.angle_gamma   90.00
#
_symmetry.space_group_name_H-M   'P 1'
#
loop_
_entity.id
_entity.type
_entity.pdbx_description
1 polymer ?
#
loop_
_entity_poly.entity_id
_entity_poly.type
_entity_poly.pdbx_seq_one_letter_code
_entity_poly.pdbx_strand_id
1 'polypeptide(L)'
;MNTTSLINTWNDLKRALKLDKNHRFSALENKKVVEFINNQLPTLEKASTKVRPKPIANFAVAEDIITFLWRSDEYRYKHSRVRLQIIFVIIFFIFLGSRPGEVIESDAWEESNEGICYKDVSLVKLEYESYTGFVLFLRVRNRKNSSTTLILYEEPTKRYICPATHFILFALADGAIMECTTLADIQSRKPPPGTFAYKFQIKPETADIPILRATNRDGTISSSRILTASCFNSHIQGVGQRAGYEEPLAA
;
A
#
# COMPACT_ATOMS: atom_id res chain seq x y z
N MET A 1 16.22 -15.54 15.26
CA MET A 1 16.62 -14.99 13.94
C MET A 1 15.82 -15.71 12.88
N ASN A 2 14.91 -15.01 12.19
CA ASN A 2 14.15 -15.57 11.06
C ASN A 2 15.07 -15.58 9.83
N THR A 3 15.62 -16.74 9.48
CA THR A 3 16.55 -16.86 8.35
C THR A 3 15.77 -17.00 7.04
N THR A 4 15.73 -15.93 6.23
CA THR A 4 14.94 -15.91 4.98
C THR A 4 15.59 -16.72 3.84
N SER A 5 16.92 -16.91 3.85
CA SER A 5 17.67 -17.94 3.12
C SER A 5 19.14 -17.97 3.56
N LEU A 6 19.81 -19.14 3.50
CA LEU A 6 21.26 -19.26 3.79
C LEU A 6 22.13 -18.46 2.82
N ILE A 7 21.64 -18.23 1.59
CA ILE A 7 22.30 -17.38 0.59
C ILE A 7 22.30 -15.92 1.03
N ASN A 8 21.18 -15.44 1.61
CA ASN A 8 21.11 -14.08 2.12
C ASN A 8 22.03 -13.90 3.31
N THR A 9 22.07 -14.87 4.24
CA THR A 9 23.03 -14.86 5.36
C THR A 9 24.48 -14.84 4.86
N TRP A 10 24.81 -15.59 3.81
CA TRP A 10 26.12 -15.53 3.18
C TRP A 10 26.43 -14.14 2.59
N ASN A 11 25.47 -13.52 1.90
CA ASN A 11 25.64 -12.18 1.36
C ASN A 11 25.81 -11.10 2.44
N ASP A 12 25.07 -11.21 3.53
CA ASP A 12 25.19 -10.31 4.69
C ASP A 12 26.55 -10.48 5.37
N LEU A 13 27.01 -11.72 5.57
CA LEU A 13 28.34 -12.01 6.11
C LEU A 13 29.45 -11.42 5.23
N LYS A 14 29.36 -11.59 3.90
CA LYS A 14 30.30 -10.98 2.97
C LYS A 14 30.31 -9.46 3.09
N ARG A 15 29.14 -8.84 3.21
CA ARG A 15 29.02 -7.39 3.38
C ARG A 15 29.66 -6.94 4.69
N ALA A 16 29.40 -7.64 5.79
CA ALA A 16 30.00 -7.35 7.10
C ALA A 16 31.53 -7.47 7.07
N LEU A 17 32.08 -8.56 6.51
CA LEU A 17 33.53 -8.78 6.42
C LEU A 17 34.23 -7.78 5.50
N LYS A 18 33.54 -7.31 4.45
CA LYS A 18 34.02 -6.23 3.59
C LYS A 18 34.08 -4.90 4.35
N LEU A 19 33.10 -4.61 5.21
CA LEU A 19 33.05 -3.36 5.97
C LEU A 19 34.04 -3.35 7.14
N ASP A 20 34.15 -4.46 7.88
CA ASP A 20 35.00 -4.58 9.07
C ASP A 20 36.47 -4.82 8.74
N LYS A 21 36.75 -5.70 7.78
CA LYS A 21 38.12 -6.20 7.51
C LYS A 21 38.63 -5.87 6.11
N ASN A 22 37.86 -5.11 5.32
CA ASN A 22 38.12 -4.86 3.90
C ASN A 22 38.36 -6.16 3.08
N HIS A 23 37.88 -7.29 3.57
CA HIS A 23 38.11 -8.59 2.95
C HIS A 23 37.10 -8.84 1.84
N ARG A 24 37.56 -9.32 0.68
CA ARG A 24 36.71 -9.67 -0.46
C ARG A 24 37.00 -11.10 -0.88
N PHE A 25 35.97 -11.94 -0.84
CA PHE A 25 36.02 -13.28 -1.38
C PHE A 25 36.17 -13.26 -2.90
N SER A 26 37.02 -14.13 -3.42
CA SER A 26 37.19 -14.37 -4.86
C SER A 26 35.94 -15.00 -5.48
N ALA A 27 35.85 -14.97 -6.81
CA ALA A 27 34.77 -15.64 -7.54
C ALA A 27 34.76 -17.16 -7.29
N LEU A 28 35.94 -17.77 -7.16
CA LEU A 28 36.09 -19.21 -6.92
C LEU A 28 35.60 -19.60 -5.52
N GLU A 29 35.96 -18.83 -4.49
CA GLU A 29 35.50 -19.07 -3.11
C GLU A 29 33.99 -18.89 -2.99
N ASN A 30 33.44 -17.83 -3.62
CA ASN A 30 32.00 -17.64 -3.69
C ASN A 30 31.30 -18.84 -4.32
N LYS A 31 31.83 -19.36 -5.44
CA LYS A 31 31.26 -20.52 -6.12
C LYS A 31 31.25 -21.75 -5.23
N LYS A 32 32.36 -22.03 -4.52
CA LYS A 32 32.46 -23.17 -3.58
C LYS A 32 31.45 -23.08 -2.45
N VAL A 33 31.26 -21.89 -1.86
CA VAL A 33 30.28 -21.70 -0.76
C VAL A 33 28.85 -21.86 -1.28
N VAL A 34 28.54 -21.35 -2.46
CA VAL A 34 27.21 -21.52 -3.07
C VAL A 34 26.94 -22.99 -3.44
N GLU A 35 27.93 -23.72 -3.98
CA GLU A 35 27.82 -25.16 -4.24
C GLU A 35 27.63 -25.96 -2.96
N PHE A 36 28.35 -25.60 -1.88
CA PHE A 36 28.16 -26.20 -0.57
C PHE A 36 26.71 -26.00 -0.05
N ILE A 37 26.21 -24.76 -0.11
CA ILE A 37 24.85 -24.42 0.34
C ILE A 37 23.78 -25.16 -0.47
N ASN A 38 23.95 -25.26 -1.79
CA ASN A 38 22.92 -25.81 -2.67
C ASN A 38 22.95 -27.34 -2.77
N ASN A 39 24.13 -27.97 -2.67
CA ASN A 39 24.30 -29.39 -2.98
C ASN A 39 24.64 -30.25 -1.76
N GLN A 40 25.42 -29.70 -0.81
CA GLN A 40 25.90 -30.48 0.34
C GLN A 40 24.99 -30.32 1.55
N LEU A 41 24.59 -29.09 1.90
CA LEU A 41 23.71 -28.84 3.05
C LEU A 41 22.35 -29.56 2.99
N PRO A 42 21.68 -29.69 1.82
CA PRO A 42 20.43 -30.45 1.76
C PRO A 42 20.59 -31.92 2.11
N THR A 43 21.75 -32.49 1.75
CA THR A 43 22.08 -33.90 1.99
C THR A 43 22.53 -34.12 3.44
N LEU A 44 23.36 -33.22 3.98
CA LEU A 44 23.96 -33.35 5.31
C LEU A 44 22.98 -32.98 6.44
N GLU A 45 22.24 -31.88 6.28
CA GLU A 45 21.45 -31.27 7.35
C GLU A 45 19.93 -31.33 7.08
N LYS A 46 19.51 -32.11 6.06
CA LYS A 46 18.12 -32.14 5.57
C LYS A 46 17.57 -30.74 5.25
N ALA A 47 18.44 -29.80 4.89
CA ALA A 47 18.03 -28.45 4.54
C ALA A 47 17.20 -28.46 3.24
N SER A 48 16.12 -27.68 3.20
CA SER A 48 15.27 -27.59 2.00
C SER A 48 15.65 -26.37 1.17
N THR A 49 15.91 -26.58 -0.12
CA THR A 49 15.99 -25.52 -1.13
C THR A 49 14.63 -25.20 -1.75
N LYS A 50 13.58 -25.96 -1.39
CA LYS A 50 12.23 -25.71 -1.90
C LYS A 50 11.73 -24.39 -1.36
N VAL A 51 11.35 -23.50 -2.26
CA VAL A 51 10.63 -22.27 -1.92
C VAL A 51 9.34 -22.69 -1.20
N ARG A 52 9.16 -22.20 0.03
CA ARG A 52 7.90 -22.37 0.76
C ARG A 52 6.79 -21.78 -0.11
N PRO A 53 5.71 -22.52 -0.43
CA PRO A 53 4.59 -21.95 -1.15
C PRO A 53 4.03 -20.79 -0.31
N LYS A 54 4.04 -19.58 -0.88
CA LYS A 54 3.40 -18.42 -0.26
C LYS A 54 1.99 -18.36 -0.81
N PRO A 55 0.95 -18.68 -0.01
CA PRO A 55 -0.42 -18.55 -0.47
C PRO A 55 -0.68 -17.09 -0.86
N ILE A 56 -1.28 -16.89 -2.03
CA ILE A 56 -1.65 -15.55 -2.49
C ILE A 56 -2.97 -15.20 -1.83
N ALA A 57 -3.02 -14.07 -1.13
CA ALA A 57 -4.26 -13.55 -0.59
C ALA A 57 -5.21 -13.20 -1.74
N ASN A 58 -6.37 -13.85 -1.76
CA ASN A 58 -7.41 -13.57 -2.74
C ASN A 58 -8.33 -12.44 -2.23
N PHE A 59 -9.33 -12.08 -3.04
CA PHE A 59 -10.30 -11.06 -2.66
C PHE A 59 -11.04 -11.37 -1.35
N ALA A 60 -11.37 -12.65 -1.08
CA ALA A 60 -12.08 -13.03 0.15
C ALA A 60 -11.23 -12.77 1.40
N VAL A 61 -9.92 -13.05 1.35
CA VAL A 61 -8.98 -12.73 2.44
C VAL A 61 -8.90 -11.23 2.67
N ALA A 62 -8.82 -10.44 1.59
CA ALA A 62 -8.78 -8.98 1.71
C ALA A 62 -10.09 -8.40 2.27
N GLU A 63 -11.24 -8.90 1.83
CA GLU A 63 -12.55 -8.49 2.34
C GLU A 63 -12.71 -8.87 3.83
N ASP A 64 -12.24 -10.05 4.22
CA ASP A 64 -12.22 -10.50 5.62
C ASP A 64 -11.37 -9.58 6.50
N ILE A 65 -10.14 -9.26 6.08
CA ILE A 65 -9.26 -8.34 6.80
C ILE A 65 -9.86 -6.93 6.93
N ILE A 66 -10.45 -6.40 5.85
CA ILE A 66 -11.10 -5.09 5.90
C ILE A 66 -12.32 -5.13 6.84
N THR A 67 -13.09 -6.22 6.81
CA THR A 67 -14.23 -6.42 7.70
C THR A 67 -13.78 -6.49 9.16
N PHE A 68 -12.71 -7.24 9.46
CA PHE A 68 -12.10 -7.31 10.77
C PHE A 68 -11.65 -5.93 11.26
N LEU A 69 -10.95 -5.15 10.43
CA LEU A 69 -10.50 -3.81 10.76
C LEU A 69 -11.65 -2.86 11.13
N TRP A 70 -12.81 -3.01 10.48
CA TRP A 70 -14.00 -2.21 10.77
C TRP A 70 -14.80 -2.70 11.98
N ARG A 71 -14.97 -4.01 12.14
CA ARG A 71 -15.94 -4.60 13.08
C ARG A 71 -15.33 -5.13 14.37
N SER A 72 -14.09 -5.60 14.33
CA SER A 72 -13.54 -6.46 15.38
C SER A 72 -12.16 -6.04 15.89
N ASP A 73 -11.41 -5.20 15.16
CA ASP A 73 -10.08 -4.78 15.57
C ASP A 73 -10.14 -3.76 16.72
N GLU A 74 -10.02 -4.26 17.95
CA GLU A 74 -9.97 -3.47 19.18
C GLU A 74 -8.63 -2.72 19.36
N TYR A 75 -7.66 -2.94 18.48
CA TYR A 75 -6.36 -2.30 18.57
C TYR A 75 -6.46 -0.78 18.44
N ARG A 76 -5.90 -0.08 19.43
CA ARG A 76 -5.84 1.38 19.49
C ARG A 76 -4.59 1.89 18.80
N TYR A 77 -4.74 2.30 17.54
CA TYR A 77 -3.70 3.02 16.80
C TYR A 77 -3.43 4.39 17.44
N LYS A 78 -2.18 4.87 17.34
CA LYS A 78 -1.81 6.22 17.81
C LYS A 78 -2.67 7.31 17.17
N HIS A 79 -3.09 7.10 15.93
CA HIS A 79 -3.99 7.98 15.20
C HIS A 79 -5.02 7.15 14.42
N SER A 80 -6.28 7.57 14.44
CA SER A 80 -7.40 6.87 13.78
C SER A 80 -7.19 6.68 12.27
N ARG A 81 -6.57 7.66 11.61
CA ARG A 81 -6.18 7.62 10.19
C ARG A 81 -5.38 6.36 9.80
N VAL A 82 -4.54 5.83 10.69
CA VAL A 82 -3.66 4.69 10.38
C VAL A 82 -4.48 3.48 9.92
N ARG A 83 -5.55 3.15 10.66
CA ARG A 83 -6.47 2.06 10.31
C ARG A 83 -7.06 2.25 8.91
N LEU A 84 -7.54 3.45 8.62
CA LEU A 84 -8.15 3.77 7.33
C LEU A 84 -7.14 3.72 6.18
N GLN A 85 -5.89 4.13 6.41
CA GLN A 85 -4.83 4.02 5.42
C GLN A 85 -4.49 2.57 5.10
N ILE A 86 -4.46 1.68 6.11
CA ILE A 86 -4.27 0.24 5.89
C ILE A 86 -5.37 -0.30 4.97
N ILE A 87 -6.63 0.01 5.28
CA ILE A 87 -7.78 -0.41 4.46
C ILE A 87 -7.64 0.11 3.03
N PHE A 88 -7.29 1.40 2.87
CA PHE A 88 -7.23 2.01 1.54
C PHE A 88 -6.07 1.46 0.68
N VAL A 89 -4.95 1.10 1.30
CA VAL A 89 -3.87 0.37 0.60
C VAL A 89 -4.34 -1.02 0.15
N ILE A 90 -5.06 -1.77 0.99
CA ILE A 90 -5.63 -3.07 0.61
C ILE A 90 -6.62 -2.91 -0.56
N ILE A 91 -7.45 -1.87 -0.53
CA ILE A 91 -8.37 -1.52 -1.64
C ILE A 91 -7.61 -1.30 -2.95
N PHE A 92 -6.48 -0.58 -2.92
CA PHE A 92 -5.65 -0.43 -4.12
C PHE A 92 -5.12 -1.77 -4.62
N PHE A 93 -4.64 -2.65 -3.73
CA PHE A 93 -4.13 -3.95 -4.15
C PHE A 93 -5.19 -4.85 -4.78
N ILE A 94 -6.40 -4.90 -4.23
CA ILE A 94 -7.46 -5.77 -4.77
C ILE A 94 -8.07 -5.26 -6.08
N PHE A 95 -8.26 -3.94 -6.23
CA PHE A 95 -8.95 -3.40 -7.40
C PHE A 95 -8.00 -3.07 -8.54
N LEU A 96 -6.74 -2.72 -8.23
CA LEU A 96 -5.77 -2.28 -9.23
C LEU A 96 -4.72 -3.35 -9.56
N GLY A 97 -4.54 -4.34 -8.68
CA GLY A 97 -3.38 -5.24 -8.73
C GLY A 97 -2.06 -4.46 -8.64
N SER A 98 -2.08 -3.30 -7.97
CA SER A 98 -0.93 -2.41 -7.88
C SER A 98 0.14 -2.96 -6.96
N ARG A 99 1.40 -2.64 -7.23
CA ARG A 99 2.49 -2.91 -6.27
C ARG A 99 2.47 -1.88 -5.14
N PRO A 100 2.99 -2.20 -3.94
CA PRO A 100 3.16 -1.20 -2.88
C PRO A 100 3.84 0.08 -3.37
N GLY A 101 4.97 -0.04 -4.08
CA GLY A 101 5.73 1.09 -4.62
C GLY A 101 5.01 1.98 -5.65
N GLU A 102 3.81 1.60 -6.11
CA GLU A 102 2.99 2.42 -7.01
C GLU A 102 2.06 3.38 -6.25
N VAL A 103 1.81 3.10 -4.96
CA VAL A 103 0.85 3.86 -4.12
C VAL A 103 1.49 4.43 -2.85
N ILE A 104 2.51 3.76 -2.32
CA ILE A 104 3.28 4.13 -1.12
C ILE A 104 4.77 4.08 -1.41
N GLU A 105 5.60 4.67 -0.54
CA GLU A 105 7.06 4.69 -0.76
C GLU A 105 7.64 3.28 -0.74
N SER A 106 8.37 2.95 -1.81
CA SER A 106 9.03 1.66 -1.98
C SER A 106 10.26 1.55 -1.10
N ASP A 107 10.46 0.38 -0.47
CA ASP A 107 11.68 0.08 0.28
C ASP A 107 12.94 0.05 -0.61
N ALA A 108 12.78 -0.10 -1.94
CA ALA A 108 13.89 -0.03 -2.88
C ALA A 108 14.39 1.40 -3.13
N TRP A 109 13.57 2.40 -2.79
CA TRP A 109 13.83 3.83 -3.00
C TRP A 109 13.46 4.59 -1.71
N GLU A 110 14.05 4.17 -0.60
CA GLU A 110 13.87 4.80 0.70
C GLU A 110 14.24 6.30 0.62
N GLU A 111 13.47 7.15 1.30
CA GLU A 111 13.60 8.61 1.31
C GLU A 111 13.22 9.33 0.00
N SER A 112 12.70 8.62 -1.00
CA SER A 112 12.17 9.24 -2.22
C SER A 112 10.92 10.07 -1.98
N ASN A 113 10.16 9.76 -0.94
CA ASN A 113 8.84 10.30 -0.64
C ASN A 113 7.86 10.18 -1.83
N GLU A 114 8.08 9.21 -2.71
CA GLU A 114 7.26 8.97 -3.90
C GLU A 114 6.05 8.09 -3.60
N GLY A 115 4.91 8.46 -4.18
CA GLY A 115 3.69 7.67 -4.24
C GLY A 115 2.49 8.55 -4.55
N ILE A 116 1.31 8.17 -4.08
CA ILE A 116 0.05 8.82 -4.49
C ILE A 116 -0.23 10.13 -3.73
N CYS A 117 -0.38 11.22 -4.47
CA CYS A 117 -0.78 12.54 -3.96
C CYS A 117 -2.20 12.90 -4.43
N TYR A 118 -2.81 13.93 -3.84
CA TYR A 118 -4.15 14.37 -4.27
C TYR A 118 -4.22 14.79 -5.75
N LYS A 119 -3.14 15.38 -6.30
CA LYS A 119 -3.05 15.72 -7.73
C LYS A 119 -3.15 14.51 -8.67
N ASP A 120 -2.85 13.32 -8.16
CA ASP A 120 -2.86 12.09 -8.94
C ASP A 120 -4.27 11.47 -9.02
N VAL A 121 -5.26 12.00 -8.28
CA VAL A 121 -6.63 11.47 -8.24
C VAL A 121 -7.64 12.53 -8.66
N SER A 122 -8.46 12.23 -9.66
CA SER A 122 -9.66 13.03 -9.97
C SER A 122 -10.92 12.33 -9.47
N LEU A 123 -11.63 12.97 -8.54
CA LEU A 123 -12.98 12.57 -8.14
C LEU A 123 -14.00 13.19 -9.09
N VAL A 124 -14.86 12.35 -9.66
CA VAL A 124 -15.92 12.76 -10.58
C VAL A 124 -17.24 12.15 -10.12
N LYS A 125 -18.30 12.95 -10.04
CA LYS A 125 -19.67 12.43 -9.94
C LYS A 125 -20.23 12.28 -11.34
N LEU A 126 -20.64 11.07 -11.69
CA LEU A 126 -21.31 10.76 -12.95
C LEU A 126 -22.80 10.57 -12.71
N GLU A 127 -23.61 11.10 -13.61
CA GLU A 127 -25.07 10.97 -13.60
C GLU A 127 -25.55 10.82 -15.05
N TYR A 128 -25.80 9.59 -15.47
CA TYR A 128 -26.41 9.23 -16.75
C TYR A 128 -27.36 8.04 -16.55
N GLU A 129 -28.14 7.67 -17.57
CA GLU A 129 -29.28 6.75 -17.42
C GLU A 129 -28.95 5.41 -16.72
N SER A 130 -27.75 4.86 -16.92
CA SER A 130 -27.36 3.56 -16.36
C SER A 130 -26.43 3.64 -15.14
N TYR A 131 -25.97 4.83 -14.73
CA TYR A 131 -25.12 4.97 -13.56
C TYR A 131 -25.25 6.35 -12.91
N THR A 132 -25.44 6.34 -11.61
CA THR A 132 -25.30 7.52 -10.76
C THR A 132 -24.38 7.18 -9.60
N GLY A 133 -23.25 7.87 -9.52
CA GLY A 133 -22.27 7.62 -8.46
C GLY A 133 -20.96 8.35 -8.65
N PHE A 134 -20.04 8.13 -7.72
CA PHE A 134 -18.69 8.67 -7.75
C PHE A 134 -17.74 7.74 -8.51
N VAL A 135 -16.76 8.32 -9.20
CA VAL A 135 -15.70 7.60 -9.90
C VAL A 135 -14.37 8.27 -9.59
N LEU A 136 -13.36 7.48 -9.26
CA LEU A 136 -11.98 7.95 -9.13
C LEU A 136 -11.21 7.62 -10.41
N PHE A 137 -10.60 8.64 -11.00
CA PHE A 137 -9.57 8.46 -12.02
C PHE A 137 -8.21 8.62 -11.36
N LEU A 138 -7.51 7.51 -11.20
CA LEU A 138 -6.21 7.44 -10.57
C LEU A 138 -5.10 7.43 -11.63
N ARG A 139 -4.22 8.43 -11.60
CA ARG A 139 -3.00 8.45 -12.41
C ARG A 139 -1.88 7.78 -11.63
N VAL A 140 -1.60 6.52 -11.95
CA VAL A 140 -0.45 5.80 -11.37
C VAL A 140 0.80 6.15 -12.14
N ARG A 141 1.84 6.60 -11.43
CA ARG A 141 3.17 6.87 -11.96
C ARG A 141 4.01 5.58 -11.91
N ASN A 142 4.99 5.43 -12.80
CA ASN A 142 5.97 4.34 -12.80
C ASN A 142 5.50 2.91 -13.14
N ARG A 143 4.41 2.72 -13.90
CA ARG A 143 4.10 1.42 -14.52
C ARG A 143 4.89 1.27 -15.83
N LYS A 144 6.09 0.65 -15.78
CA LYS A 144 6.94 0.36 -16.97
C LYS A 144 7.03 1.55 -17.96
N ASN A 145 7.40 2.74 -17.47
CA ASN A 145 7.64 3.96 -18.26
C ASN A 145 6.41 4.58 -18.97
N SER A 146 5.18 4.24 -18.58
CA SER A 146 3.99 4.98 -19.02
C SER A 146 3.06 5.31 -17.84
N SER A 147 2.47 6.51 -17.87
CA SER A 147 1.40 6.85 -16.93
C SER A 147 0.12 6.15 -17.38
N THR A 148 -0.47 5.35 -16.49
CA THR A 148 -1.75 4.69 -16.75
C THR A 148 -2.81 5.33 -15.87
N THR A 149 -3.96 5.66 -16.46
CA THR A 149 -5.13 6.08 -15.68
C THR A 149 -5.97 4.85 -15.38
N LEU A 150 -6.17 4.57 -14.10
CA LEU A 150 -7.02 3.50 -13.59
C LEU A 150 -8.34 4.11 -13.12
N ILE A 151 -9.43 3.37 -13.29
CA ILE A 151 -10.78 3.83 -12.98
C ILE A 151 -11.34 2.97 -11.87
N LEU A 152 -11.77 3.60 -10.77
CA LEU A 152 -12.41 2.95 -9.64
C LEU A 152 -13.82 3.50 -9.47
N TYR A 153 -14.82 2.65 -9.68
CA TYR A 153 -16.22 3.00 -9.47
C TYR A 153 -16.58 2.98 -7.98
N GLU A 154 -17.60 3.75 -7.63
CA GLU A 154 -18.21 3.67 -6.33
C GLU A 154 -18.89 2.30 -6.15
N GLU A 155 -18.69 1.72 -4.97
CA GLU A 155 -19.42 0.53 -4.53
C GLU A 155 -20.39 0.96 -3.41
N PRO A 156 -21.62 1.37 -3.75
CA PRO A 156 -22.53 1.98 -2.79
C PRO A 156 -23.08 0.98 -1.77
N THR A 157 -23.10 -0.32 -2.09
CA THR A 157 -23.64 -1.36 -1.21
C THR A 157 -22.62 -1.82 -0.16
N LYS A 158 -21.32 -1.72 -0.46
CA LYS A 158 -20.20 -2.09 0.42
C LYS A 158 -19.29 -0.90 0.69
N ARG A 159 -19.82 0.12 1.37
CA ARG A 159 -19.07 1.35 1.72
C ARG A 159 -17.74 1.10 2.45
N TYR A 160 -17.65 0.04 3.23
CA TYR A 160 -16.46 -0.37 3.99
C TYR A 160 -15.27 -0.81 3.09
N ILE A 161 -15.51 -1.15 1.82
CA ILE A 161 -14.49 -1.47 0.81
C ILE A 161 -14.51 -0.53 -0.39
N CYS A 162 -15.43 0.45 -0.39
CA CYS A 162 -15.62 1.35 -1.52
C CYS A 162 -14.44 2.33 -1.67
N PRO A 163 -13.74 2.35 -2.81
CA PRO A 163 -12.59 3.24 -3.02
C PRO A 163 -12.99 4.72 -2.98
N ALA A 164 -14.11 5.09 -3.61
CA ALA A 164 -14.62 6.47 -3.61
C ALA A 164 -14.91 6.99 -2.19
N THR A 165 -15.56 6.19 -1.34
CA THR A 165 -15.83 6.53 0.07
C THR A 165 -14.54 6.80 0.86
N HIS A 166 -13.52 5.94 0.70
CA HIS A 166 -12.26 6.11 1.41
C HIS A 166 -11.50 7.36 0.93
N PHE A 167 -11.46 7.58 -0.39
CA PHE A 167 -10.86 8.80 -0.93
C PHE A 167 -11.55 10.06 -0.41
N ILE A 168 -12.89 10.11 -0.46
CA ILE A 168 -13.68 11.25 0.02
C ILE A 168 -13.39 11.50 1.50
N LEU A 169 -13.29 10.45 2.32
CA LEU A 169 -12.97 10.58 3.74
C LEU A 169 -11.62 11.27 3.96
N PHE A 170 -10.56 10.83 3.26
CA PHE A 170 -9.24 11.47 3.39
C PHE A 170 -9.27 12.91 2.88
N ALA A 171 -9.90 13.14 1.73
CA ALA A 171 -9.97 14.44 1.10
C ALA A 171 -10.73 15.46 1.97
N LEU A 172 -11.80 15.03 2.65
CA LEU A 172 -12.51 15.86 3.62
C LEU A 172 -11.66 16.11 4.88
N ALA A 173 -11.03 15.07 5.42
CA ALA A 173 -10.17 15.20 6.61
C ALA A 173 -8.97 16.13 6.39
N ASP A 174 -8.47 16.19 5.15
CA ASP A 174 -7.35 17.06 4.76
C ASP A 174 -7.83 18.39 4.17
N GLY A 175 -9.14 18.60 4.04
CA GLY A 175 -9.73 19.80 3.43
C GLY A 175 -9.30 20.01 1.97
N ALA A 176 -9.02 18.94 1.23
CA ALA A 176 -8.36 18.96 -0.07
C ALA A 176 -9.29 19.33 -1.23
N ILE A 177 -10.61 19.27 -1.06
CA ILE A 177 -11.59 19.57 -2.13
C ILE A 177 -12.00 21.04 -2.07
N MET A 178 -11.98 21.73 -3.20
CA MET A 178 -12.46 23.12 -3.30
C MET A 178 -13.96 23.20 -3.01
N GLU A 179 -14.35 24.20 -2.22
CA GLU A 179 -15.76 24.53 -1.89
C GLU A 179 -16.59 23.38 -1.28
N CYS A 180 -15.96 22.32 -0.80
CA CYS A 180 -16.64 21.21 -0.14
C CYS A 180 -15.94 20.90 1.19
N THR A 181 -16.68 21.04 2.28
CA THR A 181 -16.20 20.81 3.65
C THR A 181 -16.89 19.63 4.32
N THR A 182 -18.04 19.23 3.80
CA THR A 182 -18.84 18.12 4.32
C THR A 182 -19.15 17.09 3.24
N LEU A 183 -19.56 15.90 3.68
CA LEU A 183 -20.08 14.88 2.76
C LEU A 183 -21.34 15.36 2.02
N ALA A 184 -22.19 16.15 2.69
CA ALA A 184 -23.40 16.70 2.08
C ALA A 184 -23.07 17.69 0.93
N ASP A 185 -22.02 18.50 1.09
CA ASP A 185 -21.54 19.39 0.02
C ASP A 185 -21.17 18.58 -1.22
N ILE A 186 -20.44 17.47 -1.04
CA ILE A 186 -20.02 16.58 -2.13
C ILE A 186 -21.22 15.89 -2.78
N GLN A 187 -22.15 15.36 -1.98
CA GLN A 187 -23.31 14.63 -2.48
C GLN A 187 -24.30 15.54 -3.23
N SER A 188 -24.45 16.78 -2.79
CA SER A 188 -25.38 17.76 -3.39
C SER A 188 -24.94 18.29 -4.74
N ARG A 189 -23.64 18.21 -5.09
CA ARG A 189 -23.15 18.65 -6.41
C ARG A 189 -23.83 17.85 -7.53
N LYS A 190 -24.20 18.52 -8.61
CA LYS A 190 -24.79 17.93 -9.80
C LYS A 190 -23.98 18.33 -11.04
N PRO A 191 -23.90 17.46 -12.06
CA PRO A 191 -23.37 17.87 -13.36
C PRO A 191 -24.06 19.13 -13.89
N PRO A 192 -23.31 20.08 -14.48
CA PRO A 192 -23.90 21.23 -15.16
C PRO A 192 -24.81 20.80 -16.32
N PRO A 193 -25.78 21.64 -16.73
CA PRO A 193 -26.61 21.36 -17.90
C PRO A 193 -25.76 21.04 -19.14
N GLY A 194 -26.11 19.97 -19.85
CA GLY A 194 -25.38 19.52 -21.05
C GLY A 194 -24.19 18.59 -20.78
N THR A 195 -23.89 18.26 -19.52
CA THR A 195 -22.88 17.24 -19.17
C THR A 195 -23.44 16.20 -18.21
N PHE A 196 -22.84 15.01 -18.21
CA PHE A 196 -23.16 13.93 -17.26
C PHE A 196 -22.15 13.83 -16.12
N ALA A 197 -21.21 14.78 -16.03
CA ALA A 197 -20.07 14.70 -15.13
C ALA A 197 -19.85 16.01 -14.36
N TYR A 198 -19.72 15.89 -13.04
CA TYR A 198 -19.20 16.95 -12.18
C TYR A 198 -17.81 16.56 -11.67
N LYS A 199 -16.78 17.27 -12.09
CA LYS A 199 -15.40 17.04 -11.66
C LYS A 199 -15.08 17.92 -10.44
N PHE A 200 -14.75 17.28 -9.32
CA PHE A 200 -14.29 17.98 -8.12
C PHE A 200 -12.86 18.48 -8.34
N GLN A 201 -12.60 19.69 -7.88
CA GLN A 201 -11.29 20.30 -7.98
C GLN A 201 -10.54 20.16 -6.65
N ILE A 202 -9.28 19.77 -6.74
CA ILE A 202 -8.37 19.71 -5.60
C ILE A 202 -7.77 21.11 -5.38
N LYS A 203 -7.67 21.52 -4.11
CA LYS A 203 -7.02 22.76 -3.72
C LYS A 203 -5.52 22.73 -4.07
N PRO A 204 -4.98 23.74 -4.77
CA PRO A 204 -3.58 23.77 -5.20
C PRO A 204 -2.59 23.52 -4.05
N GLU A 205 -2.86 24.07 -2.87
CA GLU A 205 -2.03 23.92 -1.67
C GLU A 205 -2.00 22.49 -1.10
N THR A 206 -2.99 21.65 -1.47
CA THR A 206 -3.05 20.24 -1.04
C THR A 206 -2.63 19.26 -2.14
N ALA A 207 -2.37 19.74 -3.35
CA ALA A 207 -2.15 18.92 -4.54
C ALA A 207 -0.98 17.93 -4.37
N ASP A 208 0.12 18.38 -3.76
CA ASP A 208 1.32 17.58 -3.52
C ASP A 208 1.31 16.81 -2.20
N ILE A 209 0.28 16.98 -1.36
CA ILE A 209 0.16 16.25 -0.11
C ILE A 209 -0.12 14.76 -0.42
N PRO A 210 0.64 13.81 0.14
CA PRO A 210 0.36 12.39 -0.03
C PRO A 210 -0.98 12.02 0.60
N ILE A 211 -1.76 11.16 -0.05
CA ILE A 211 -3.03 10.69 0.53
C ILE A 211 -2.74 9.73 1.69
N LEU A 212 -1.76 8.84 1.50
CA LEU A 212 -1.33 7.84 2.48
C LEU A 212 -0.09 8.36 3.20
N ARG A 213 -0.22 8.86 4.44
CA ARG A 213 0.83 9.61 5.14
C ARG A 213 1.49 8.80 6.25
N ALA A 214 2.79 9.06 6.47
CA ALA A 214 3.53 8.49 7.59
C ALA A 214 2.96 8.98 8.93
N THR A 215 3.17 8.18 9.97
CA THR A 215 2.90 8.58 11.36
C THR A 215 4.21 9.00 12.02
N ASN A 216 4.25 10.19 12.59
CA ASN A 216 5.39 10.71 13.35
C ASN A 216 5.57 9.93 14.67
N ARG A 217 6.72 10.09 15.31
CA ARG A 217 7.05 9.36 16.55
C ARG A 217 6.07 9.65 17.69
N ASP A 218 5.60 10.90 17.76
CA ASP A 218 4.59 11.40 18.71
C ASP A 218 3.17 10.87 18.43
N GLY A 219 2.97 10.16 17.31
CA GLY A 219 1.67 9.63 16.90
C GLY A 219 0.88 10.55 15.98
N THR A 220 1.35 11.76 15.68
CA THR A 220 0.69 12.66 14.74
C THR A 220 0.88 12.18 13.29
N ILE A 221 -0.01 12.59 12.39
CA ILE A 221 0.15 12.31 10.96
C ILE A 221 1.10 13.35 10.36
N SER A 222 2.09 12.89 9.59
CA SER A 222 3.02 13.77 8.91
C SER A 222 2.28 14.69 7.93
N SER A 223 2.71 15.96 7.82
CA SER A 223 2.13 16.90 6.86
C SER A 223 2.55 16.61 5.42
N SER A 224 3.70 15.97 5.19
CA SER A 224 4.30 15.81 3.86
C SER A 224 4.91 14.44 3.58
N ARG A 225 5.21 13.64 4.61
CA ARG A 225 5.83 12.32 4.41
C ARG A 225 4.79 11.26 4.08
N ILE A 226 5.05 10.50 3.03
CA ILE A 226 4.25 9.37 2.60
C ILE A 226 4.46 8.15 3.51
N LEU A 227 3.45 7.28 3.60
CA LEU A 227 3.56 5.96 4.22
C LEU A 227 4.60 5.11 3.46
N THR A 228 5.40 4.34 4.19
CA THR A 228 6.42 3.45 3.60
C THR A 228 5.92 2.02 3.51
N ALA A 229 6.41 1.25 2.54
CA ALA A 229 6.08 -0.17 2.38
C ALA A 229 6.45 -1.00 3.61
N SER A 230 7.62 -0.76 4.20
CA SER A 230 8.03 -1.38 5.47
C SER A 230 7.06 -1.09 6.64
N CYS A 231 6.60 0.17 6.77
CA CYS A 231 5.63 0.55 7.79
C CYS A 231 4.27 -0.12 7.55
N PHE A 232 3.80 -0.14 6.30
CA PHE A 232 2.58 -0.86 5.92
C PHE A 232 2.70 -2.36 6.21
N ASN A 233 3.82 -2.99 5.85
CA ASN A 233 4.08 -4.41 6.09
C ASN A 233 4.08 -4.75 7.58
N SER A 234 4.65 -3.88 8.42
CA SER A 234 4.57 -4.05 9.88
C SER A 234 3.12 -4.00 10.38
N HIS A 235 2.31 -3.07 9.86
CA HIS A 235 0.91 -2.99 10.22
C HIS A 235 0.09 -4.20 9.78
N ILE A 236 0.24 -4.65 8.52
CA ILE A 236 -0.57 -5.76 8.00
C ILE A 236 -0.23 -7.09 8.66
N GLN A 237 1.03 -7.32 9.04
CA GLN A 237 1.43 -8.46 9.86
C GLN A 237 0.73 -8.45 11.23
N GLY A 238 0.74 -7.29 11.90
CA GLY A 238 0.05 -7.13 13.16
C GLY A 238 -1.46 -7.34 13.04
N VAL A 239 -2.08 -6.85 11.96
CA VAL A 239 -3.51 -7.07 11.68
C VAL A 239 -3.78 -8.55 11.45
N GLY A 240 -2.99 -9.25 10.63
CA GLY A 240 -3.13 -10.67 10.37
C GLY A 240 -3.05 -11.51 11.64
N GLN A 241 -2.08 -11.20 12.51
CA GLN A 241 -1.95 -11.87 13.81
C GLN A 241 -3.20 -11.67 14.68
N ARG A 242 -3.72 -10.45 14.78
CA ARG A 242 -4.93 -10.16 15.58
C ARG A 242 -6.21 -10.74 14.98
N ALA A 243 -6.25 -10.88 13.65
CA ALA A 243 -7.33 -11.54 12.94
C ALA A 243 -7.24 -13.08 13.01
N GLY A 244 -6.16 -13.64 13.59
CA GLY A 244 -6.00 -15.08 13.78
C GLY A 244 -5.43 -15.83 12.57
N TYR A 245 -4.83 -15.14 11.61
CA TYR A 245 -4.16 -15.78 10.48
C TYR A 245 -2.88 -16.49 10.95
N GLU A 246 -2.74 -17.77 10.57
CA GLU A 246 -1.56 -18.59 10.90
C GLU A 246 -0.30 -18.09 10.17
N GLU A 247 -0.46 -17.66 8.92
CA GLU A 247 0.62 -17.14 8.09
C GLU A 247 0.71 -15.62 8.19
N PRO A 248 1.93 -15.04 8.34
CA PRO A 248 2.10 -13.59 8.31
C PRO A 248 1.66 -13.00 6.97
N LEU A 249 0.76 -12.02 7.03
CA LEU A 249 0.38 -11.23 5.86
C LEU A 249 1.54 -10.30 5.45
N ALA A 250 1.77 -10.16 4.14
CA ALA A 250 2.78 -9.26 3.59
C ALA A 250 2.36 -8.79 2.19
N ALA A 251 2.81 -7.60 1.82
CA ALA A 251 2.60 -6.98 0.50
C ALA A 251 3.92 -6.65 -0.20
#